data_AF-M9T276-F1
#
_entry.id   AF-M9T276-F1
#
_cell.length_a   1.000
_cell.length_b   1.000
_cell.length_c   1.000
_cell.angle_alpha   90.00
_cell.angle_beta   90.00
_cell.angle_gamma   90.00
#
_symmetry.space_group_name_H-M   'P 1'
#
loop_
_entity.id
_entity.type
_entity.pdbx_description
1 polymer ?
#
loop_
_entity_poly.entity_id
_entity_poly.type
_entity_poly.pdbx_seq_one_letter_code
_entity_poly.pdbx_strand_id
1 'polypeptide(L)'
;VGHYTQVVWYSSFLLGCAVAECSHDIYNYFYVCHYCPAGNAMERRYRPYDIGTTCGNCTDYCNDGLCTNPCKHEDKITNCLTLKKKHPCTNPLLQNMCPASCQCENKIY
;
A
#
# COMPACT_ATOMS: atom_id res chain seq x y z
N VAL A 1 1.79 -5.13 -17.36
CA VAL A 1 1.09 -4.06 -16.59
C VAL A 1 1.57 -3.88 -15.15
N GLY A 2 2.28 -4.84 -14.52
CA GLY A 2 2.69 -4.77 -13.10
C GLY A 2 3.50 -3.54 -12.69
N HIS A 3 4.37 -3.03 -13.56
CA HIS A 3 5.13 -1.79 -13.29
C HIS A 3 4.19 -0.58 -13.16
N TYR A 4 3.27 -0.40 -14.12
CA TYR A 4 2.29 0.68 -14.07
C TYR A 4 1.44 0.61 -12.81
N THR A 5 0.88 -0.57 -12.51
CA THR A 5 0.01 -0.74 -11.34
C THR A 5 0.73 -0.49 -10.02
N GLN A 6 2.04 -0.76 -9.92
CA GLN A 6 2.83 -0.42 -8.74
C GLN A 6 3.00 1.09 -8.57
N VAL A 7 3.23 1.84 -9.66
CA VAL A 7 3.40 3.30 -9.62
C VAL A 7 2.13 3.98 -9.11
N VAL A 8 0.95 3.49 -9.50
CA VAL A 8 -0.35 4.07 -9.12
C VAL A 8 -1.04 3.32 -7.97
N TRP A 9 -0.28 2.55 -7.18
CA TRP A 9 -0.86 1.74 -6.10
C TRP A 9 -1.26 2.60 -4.90
N TYR A 10 -2.53 2.60 -4.53
CA TYR A 10 -3.10 3.57 -3.57
C TYR A 10 -2.44 3.58 -2.19
N SER A 11 -1.94 2.44 -1.72
CA SER A 11 -1.33 2.30 -0.40
C SER A 11 0.19 2.39 -0.42
N SER A 12 0.85 2.44 -1.58
CA SER A 12 2.32 2.55 -1.66
C SER A 12 2.76 4.02 -1.55
N PHE A 13 3.00 4.47 -0.32
CA PHE A 13 3.31 5.89 -0.03
C PHE A 13 4.81 6.17 0.22
N LEU A 14 5.65 5.14 0.30
CA LEU A 14 7.10 5.26 0.40
C LEU A 14 7.75 4.69 -0.86
N LEU A 15 8.77 5.39 -1.35
CA LEU A 15 9.55 5.04 -2.53
C LEU A 15 11.04 5.19 -2.23
N GLY A 16 11.83 4.19 -2.60
CA GLY A 16 13.29 4.27 -2.60
C GLY A 16 13.84 3.72 -3.91
N CYS A 17 14.71 4.47 -4.58
CA CYS A 17 15.29 4.07 -5.86
C CYS A 17 16.81 4.14 -5.83
N ALA A 18 17.45 3.30 -6.63
CA ALA A 18 18.89 3.28 -6.83
C ALA A 18 19.24 2.92 -8.28
N VAL A 19 20.44 3.30 -8.69
CA VAL A 19 21.05 2.90 -9.95
C VAL A 19 22.45 2.34 -9.69
N ALA A 20 22.80 1.26 -10.39
CA ALA A 20 24.15 0.72 -10.41
C ALA A 20 24.69 0.76 -11.84
N GLU A 21 25.95 1.15 -12.00
CA GLU A 21 26.69 0.95 -13.25
C GLU A 21 27.31 -0.45 -13.24
N CYS A 22 27.02 -1.24 -14.28
CA CYS A 22 27.42 -2.64 -14.41
C CYS A 22 28.22 -2.83 -15.70
N SER A 23 29.44 -2.29 -15.74
CA SER A 23 30.26 -2.17 -16.96
C SER A 23 30.64 -3.49 -17.67
N HIS A 24 30.34 -4.65 -17.06
CA HIS A 24 30.60 -5.99 -17.62
C HIS A 24 29.33 -6.86 -17.72
N ASP A 25 28.16 -6.29 -17.50
CA ASP A 25 26.88 -6.99 -17.64
C ASP A 25 26.23 -6.74 -19.01
N ILE A 26 25.13 -7.45 -19.29
CA ILE A 26 24.32 -7.27 -20.51
C ILE A 26 23.80 -5.83 -20.63
N TYR A 27 23.55 -5.17 -19.50
CA TYR A 27 23.12 -3.77 -19.43
C TYR A 27 24.09 -2.96 -18.56
N ASN A 28 24.62 -1.86 -19.11
CA ASN A 28 25.58 -0.99 -18.41
C ASN A 28 24.99 -0.29 -17.18
N TYR A 29 23.67 -0.16 -17.08
CA TYR A 29 22.99 0.48 -15.96
C TYR A 29 21.79 -0.35 -15.52
N PHE A 30 21.69 -0.58 -14.21
CA PHE A 30 20.57 -1.28 -13.61
C PHE A 30 19.83 -0.39 -12.61
N TYR A 31 18.55 -0.16 -12.88
CA TYR A 31 17.67 0.71 -12.10
C TYR A 31 16.70 -0.12 -11.28
N VAL A 32 16.61 0.17 -9.98
CA VAL A 32 15.68 -0.51 -9.07
C VAL A 32 14.96 0.52 -8.23
N CYS A 33 13.64 0.36 -8.10
CA CYS A 33 12.82 1.10 -7.15
C CYS A 33 12.01 0.14 -6.29
N HIS A 34 12.05 0.35 -4.98
CA HIS A 34 11.22 -0.32 -3.99
C HIS A 34 10.08 0.60 -3.55
N TYR A 35 8.89 0.01 -3.42
CA TYR A 35 7.66 0.68 -3.00
C TYR A 35 7.20 0.04 -1.69
N CYS A 36 6.89 0.86 -0.69
CA CYS A 36 6.41 0.39 0.61
C CYS A 36 5.15 1.17 1.04
N PRO A 37 4.13 0.49 1.59
CA PRO A 37 3.83 -0.95 1.47
C PRO A 37 3.87 -1.46 0.03
N ALA A 38 4.10 -2.77 -0.14
CA ALA A 38 4.17 -3.39 -1.45
C ALA A 38 2.80 -3.35 -2.15
N GLY A 39 2.81 -3.05 -3.45
CA GLY A 39 1.61 -3.06 -4.28
C GLY A 39 1.34 -4.40 -4.94
N ASN A 40 0.50 -4.38 -5.98
CA ASN A 40 0.25 -5.54 -6.85
C ASN A 40 -0.29 -6.78 -6.14
N ALA A 41 -1.03 -6.60 -5.04
CA ALA A 41 -1.68 -7.70 -4.35
C ALA A 41 -2.68 -8.42 -5.29
N MET A 42 -2.64 -9.74 -5.30
CA MET A 42 -3.32 -10.58 -6.29
C MET A 42 -4.84 -10.37 -6.30
N GLU A 43 -5.43 -10.16 -5.13
CA GLU A 43 -6.85 -9.90 -4.93
C GLU A 43 -7.30 -8.53 -5.45
N ARG A 44 -6.37 -7.62 -5.74
CA ARG A 44 -6.63 -6.28 -6.30
C ARG A 44 -5.91 -6.01 -7.63
N ARG A 45 -5.42 -7.03 -8.35
CA ARG A 45 -4.51 -6.84 -9.51
C ARG A 45 -5.06 -5.93 -10.63
N TYR A 46 -6.37 -5.80 -10.75
CA TYR A 46 -7.05 -4.94 -11.75
C TYR A 46 -7.61 -3.64 -11.17
N ARG A 47 -7.40 -3.39 -9.88
CA ARG A 47 -7.91 -2.23 -9.14
C ARG A 47 -6.82 -1.68 -8.20
N PRO A 48 -5.79 -1.04 -8.76
CA PRO A 48 -4.67 -0.49 -7.99
C PRO A 48 -5.08 0.67 -7.07
N TYR A 49 -6.25 1.27 -7.30
CA TYR A 49 -6.89 2.27 -6.44
C TYR A 49 -8.42 2.16 -6.53
N ASP A 50 -9.12 2.76 -5.58
CA ASP A 50 -10.57 2.80 -5.57
C ASP A 50 -11.09 3.86 -6.54
N ILE A 51 -12.07 3.49 -7.38
CA ILE A 51 -12.80 4.44 -8.23
C ILE A 51 -13.70 5.28 -7.33
N GLY A 52 -13.64 6.61 -7.47
CA GLY A 52 -14.45 7.53 -6.69
C GLY A 52 -14.09 8.99 -6.97
N THR A 53 -14.67 9.89 -6.19
CA THR A 53 -14.28 11.29 -6.17
C THR A 53 -12.85 11.42 -5.63
N THR A 54 -12.09 12.36 -6.19
CA THR A 54 -10.74 12.68 -5.71
C THR A 54 -10.77 12.96 -4.20
N CYS A 55 -9.89 12.30 -3.46
CA CYS A 55 -9.81 12.37 -1.99
C CYS A 55 -11.10 11.99 -1.21
N GLY A 56 -12.07 11.28 -1.83
CA GLY A 56 -13.33 10.92 -1.16
C GLY A 56 -13.17 10.08 0.11
N ASN A 57 -12.05 9.35 0.25
CA ASN A 57 -11.72 8.55 1.43
C ASN A 57 -10.82 9.29 2.45
N CYS A 58 -10.47 10.55 2.21
CA CYS A 58 -9.49 11.31 2.98
C CYS A 58 -9.76 12.82 2.93
N THR A 59 -11.02 13.23 3.12
CA THR A 59 -11.49 14.61 2.89
C THR A 59 -10.68 15.67 3.65
N ASP A 60 -10.31 15.37 4.91
CA ASP A 60 -9.53 16.27 5.77
C ASP A 60 -8.00 16.17 5.54
N TYR A 61 -7.57 15.21 4.71
CA TYR A 61 -6.18 14.85 4.47
C TYR A 61 -5.91 14.75 2.98
N CYS A 62 -6.28 15.79 2.23
CA CYS A 62 -6.11 15.89 0.79
C CYS A 62 -5.11 16.98 0.43
N ASN A 63 -4.13 16.64 -0.40
CA ASN A 63 -3.20 17.60 -0.99
C ASN A 63 -3.07 17.31 -2.49
N ASP A 64 -3.49 18.28 -3.31
CA ASP A 64 -3.45 18.19 -4.78
C ASP A 64 -4.00 16.86 -5.35
N GLY A 65 -5.11 16.41 -4.78
CA GLY A 65 -5.79 15.18 -5.18
C GLY A 65 -5.20 13.87 -4.64
N LEU A 66 -4.19 13.94 -3.77
CA LEU A 66 -3.58 12.79 -3.10
C LEU A 66 -3.93 12.79 -1.60
N CYS A 67 -4.19 11.59 -1.07
CA CYS A 67 -4.39 11.42 0.37
C CYS A 67 -3.06 11.53 1.13
N THR A 68 -3.05 12.24 2.27
CA THR A 68 -1.85 12.49 3.10
C THR A 68 -1.94 11.85 4.50
N ASN A 69 -2.86 10.92 4.70
CA ASN A 69 -3.08 10.17 5.95
C ASN A 69 -2.77 8.67 5.81
N PRO A 70 -1.55 8.27 5.41
CA PRO A 70 -1.21 6.86 5.31
C PRO A 70 -1.15 6.18 6.69
N CYS A 71 -1.52 4.90 6.73
CA CYS A 71 -1.26 4.02 7.84
C CYS A 71 0.21 3.61 7.87
N LYS A 72 0.81 3.57 9.07
CA LYS A 72 2.20 3.12 9.27
C LYS A 72 2.30 1.63 9.61
N HIS A 73 1.17 0.93 9.68
CA HIS A 73 1.10 -0.49 9.95
C HIS A 73 0.67 -1.22 8.68
N GLU A 74 1.06 -2.49 8.57
CA GLU A 74 0.68 -3.35 7.45
C GLU A 74 -0.01 -4.60 7.98
N ASP A 75 -1.13 -4.96 7.36
CA ASP A 75 -1.79 -6.23 7.63
C ASP A 75 -0.96 -7.39 7.08
N LYS A 76 -0.77 -8.44 7.89
CA LYS A 76 0.03 -9.62 7.51
C LYS A 76 -0.74 -10.62 6.67
N ILE A 77 -2.07 -10.48 6.62
CA ILE A 77 -2.99 -11.34 5.86
C ILE A 77 -4.02 -10.50 5.13
N THR A 78 -4.48 -10.98 3.97
CA THR A 78 -5.31 -10.19 3.05
C THR A 78 -6.77 -10.05 3.49
N ASN A 79 -7.26 -10.92 4.38
CA ASN A 79 -8.66 -10.95 4.81
C ASN A 79 -8.94 -10.19 6.12
N CYS A 80 -8.03 -9.31 6.56
CA CYS A 80 -8.14 -8.57 7.82
C CYS A 80 -9.42 -7.72 7.92
N LEU A 81 -9.85 -7.07 6.83
CA LEU A 81 -11.12 -6.33 6.80
C LEU A 81 -12.33 -7.20 7.10
N THR A 82 -12.32 -8.46 6.64
CA THR A 82 -13.39 -9.43 6.91
C THR A 82 -13.32 -9.94 8.34
N LEU A 83 -12.12 -10.17 8.87
CA LEU A 83 -11.92 -10.64 10.24
C LEU A 83 -12.29 -9.59 11.28
N LYS A 84 -11.96 -8.31 11.03
CA LYS A 84 -12.34 -7.17 11.88
C LYS A 84 -13.86 -7.05 12.05
N LYS A 85 -14.64 -7.44 11.05
CA LYS A 85 -16.13 -7.46 11.15
C LYS A 85 -16.66 -8.59 12.03
N LYS A 86 -15.89 -9.67 12.20
CA LYS A 86 -16.30 -10.89 12.93
C LYS A 86 -15.76 -10.93 14.36
N HIS A 87 -14.61 -10.30 14.60
CA HIS A 87 -13.92 -10.34 15.88
C HIS A 87 -13.45 -8.95 16.29
N PRO A 88 -13.50 -8.61 17.58
CA PRO A 88 -13.01 -7.33 18.07
C PRO A 88 -11.47 -7.28 17.97
N CYS A 89 -10.94 -6.08 17.76
CA CYS A 89 -9.49 -5.82 17.75
C CYS A 89 -8.81 -6.00 19.13
N THR A 90 -9.57 -6.30 20.18
CA THR A 90 -9.03 -6.80 21.45
C THR A 90 -8.55 -8.25 21.36
N ASN A 91 -8.92 -8.99 20.31
CA ASN A 91 -8.42 -10.33 20.06
C ASN A 91 -6.92 -10.30 19.72
N PRO A 92 -6.04 -10.97 20.50
CA PRO A 92 -4.59 -10.89 20.32
C PRO A 92 -4.10 -11.38 18.94
N LEU A 93 -4.77 -12.40 18.38
CA LEU A 93 -4.42 -12.91 17.05
C LEU A 93 -4.74 -11.85 15.99
N LEU A 94 -5.90 -11.20 16.10
CA LEU A 94 -6.29 -10.16 15.16
C LEU A 94 -5.36 -8.94 15.28
N GLN A 95 -5.00 -8.53 16.50
CA GLN A 95 -4.07 -7.43 16.73
C GLN A 95 -2.69 -7.68 16.11
N ASN A 96 -2.19 -8.91 16.18
CA ASN A 96 -0.88 -9.28 15.64
C ASN A 96 -0.89 -9.48 14.11
N MET A 97 -1.96 -10.06 13.58
CA MET A 97 -2.08 -10.38 12.15
C MET A 97 -2.63 -9.22 11.32
N CYS A 98 -3.42 -8.33 11.93
CA CYS A 98 -4.15 -7.26 11.28
C CYS A 98 -3.94 -5.89 11.95
N PRO A 99 -2.69 -5.46 12.19
CA PRO A 99 -2.42 -4.22 12.91
C PRO A 99 -2.91 -2.98 12.16
N ALA A 100 -2.86 -2.95 10.82
CA ALA A 100 -3.39 -1.82 10.04
C ALA A 100 -4.90 -1.74 10.20
N SER A 101 -5.60 -2.87 9.97
CA SER A 101 -7.04 -2.93 10.17
C SER A 101 -7.48 -2.53 11.57
N CYS A 102 -6.70 -2.85 12.60
CA CYS A 102 -7.07 -2.54 13.98
C CYS A 102 -6.64 -1.16 14.49
N GLN A 103 -5.59 -0.56 13.94
CA GLN A 103 -4.98 0.66 14.51
C GLN A 103 -5.08 1.88 13.58
N CYS A 104 -5.47 1.70 12.32
CA CYS A 104 -5.50 2.76 11.32
C CYS A 104 -6.92 3.22 10.99
N GLU A 105 -7.64 3.67 12.03
CA GLU A 105 -8.91 4.35 11.84
C GLU A 105 -8.68 5.69 11.11
N ASN A 106 -9.54 5.99 10.13
CA ASN A 106 -9.46 7.19 9.27
C ASN A 106 -8.10 7.38 8.56
N LYS A 107 -7.42 6.28 8.21
CA LYS A 107 -6.16 6.28 7.45
C LYS A 107 -6.25 5.35 6.24
N ILE A 108 -5.41 5.60 5.24
CA ILE A 108 -5.29 4.78 4.03
C ILE A 108 -4.34 3.60 4.29
N TYR A 109 -4.78 2.37 4.03
CA TYR A 109 -3.98 1.14 4.07
C TYR A 109 -4.51 0.07 3.13
#